data_AF-A0A2A8PVH5-F1
#
_entry.id   AF-A0A2A8PVH5-F1
#
_cell.length_a   1.000
_cell.length_b   1.000
_cell.length_c   1.000
_cell.angle_alpha   90.00
_cell.angle_beta   90.00
_cell.angle_gamma   90.00
#
_symmetry.space_group_name_H-M   'P 1'
#
loop_
_entity.id
_entity.type
_entity.pdbx_description
1 polymer ?
#
loop_
_entity_poly.entity_id
_entity_poly.type
_entity_poly.pdbx_seq_one_letter_code
_entity_poly.pdbx_strand_id
1 'polypeptide(L)'
;MIVYTVKPLHIYRKMRDDGFYKGNEKYVWPEFKSSYAWMIGQMKERLPNYDGSTYPVWLWHKRPDQNRPGMLPKGQKGVIITLDIPEEDILWSCFDSWHYVLNKWLLTQTEEEYNQLEEDGFSEEEMISSWSNIFDFNWLKSSEEDWIGFDPDWIQGVTPRIEMKNVIKVNRFIAK
;
A
#
# COMPACT_ATOMS: atom_id res chain seq x y z
N MET A 1 -3.17 16.49 -3.12
CA MET A 1 -2.35 16.19 -1.92
C MET A 1 -0.97 15.71 -2.37
N ILE A 2 0.07 16.07 -1.62
CA ILE A 2 1.46 15.68 -1.93
C ILE A 2 1.76 14.28 -1.43
N VAL A 3 2.13 13.39 -2.35
CA VAL A 3 2.50 11.99 -2.05
C VAL A 3 3.74 11.57 -2.82
N TYR A 4 4.28 10.40 -2.51
CA TYR A 4 5.55 9.94 -3.07
C TYR A 4 5.47 8.52 -3.59
N THR A 5 6.26 8.20 -4.61
CA THR A 5 6.49 6.80 -5.01
C THR A 5 7.94 6.59 -5.39
N VAL A 6 8.44 5.37 -5.17
CA VAL A 6 9.79 4.95 -5.56
C VAL A 6 9.68 4.04 -6.79
N LYS A 7 10.45 4.34 -7.84
CA LYS A 7 10.49 3.51 -9.05
C LYS A 7 11.93 3.29 -9.51
N PRO A 8 12.25 2.13 -10.10
CA PRO A 8 13.46 1.99 -10.89
C PRO A 8 13.54 3.08 -11.97
N LEU A 9 14.74 3.61 -12.23
CA LEU A 9 14.92 4.69 -13.21
C LEU A 9 14.39 4.32 -14.61
N HIS A 10 14.52 3.05 -15.01
CA HIS A 10 14.03 2.58 -16.31
C HIS A 10 12.49 2.56 -16.38
N ILE A 11 11.80 2.29 -15.28
CA ILE A 11 10.33 2.37 -15.20
C ILE A 11 9.88 3.82 -15.32
N TYR A 12 10.57 4.76 -14.68
CA TYR A 12 10.26 6.18 -14.83
C TYR A 12 10.47 6.69 -16.25
N ARG A 13 11.52 6.23 -16.95
CA ARG A 13 11.70 6.55 -18.38
C ARG A 13 10.52 6.07 -19.21
N LYS A 14 10.10 4.82 -19.01
CA LYS A 14 8.92 4.27 -19.68
C LYS A 14 7.63 5.04 -19.36
N MET A 15 7.43 5.41 -18.09
CA MET A 15 6.31 6.25 -17.67
C MET A 15 6.26 7.60 -18.41
N ARG A 16 7.42 8.22 -18.66
CA ARG A 16 7.50 9.45 -19.44
C ARG A 16 7.13 9.25 -20.91
N ASP A 17 7.56 8.15 -21.50
CA ASP A 17 7.29 7.83 -22.90
C ASP A 17 5.82 7.46 -23.10
N ASP A 18 5.24 6.68 -22.17
CA ASP A 18 3.84 6.24 -22.21
C ASP A 18 2.86 7.34 -21.74
N GLY A 19 3.34 8.36 -21.02
CA GLY A 19 2.54 9.44 -20.45
C GLY A 19 1.89 9.12 -19.09
N PHE A 20 1.96 7.86 -18.66
CA PHE A 20 1.40 7.40 -17.39
C PHE A 20 2.12 6.14 -16.88
N TYR A 21 1.86 5.79 -15.62
CA TYR A 21 2.23 4.51 -15.02
C TYR A 21 1.00 3.86 -14.38
N LYS A 22 0.79 2.57 -14.63
CA LYS A 22 -0.27 1.77 -13.99
C LYS A 22 0.31 0.52 -13.35
N GLY A 23 -0.35 0.02 -12.31
CA GLY A 23 -0.01 -1.27 -11.73
C GLY A 23 -0.22 -2.39 -12.74
N ASN A 24 0.54 -3.49 -12.57
CA ASN A 24 0.46 -4.65 -13.45
C ASN A 24 0.66 -5.93 -12.64
N GLU A 25 -0.27 -6.88 -12.79
CA GLU A 25 -0.24 -8.19 -12.14
C GLU A 25 1.10 -8.92 -12.29
N LYS A 26 1.77 -8.77 -13.44
CA LYS A 26 3.01 -9.52 -13.75
C LYS A 26 4.16 -9.24 -12.77
N TYR A 27 4.05 -8.19 -11.96
CA TYR A 27 5.03 -7.81 -10.94
C TYR A 27 4.58 -8.18 -9.52
N VAL A 28 3.41 -8.80 -9.37
CA VAL A 28 2.91 -9.33 -8.10
C VAL A 28 3.38 -10.76 -7.95
N TRP A 29 3.96 -11.10 -6.80
CA TRP A 29 4.35 -12.48 -6.51
C TRP A 29 3.11 -13.39 -6.46
N PRO A 30 3.19 -14.63 -6.99
CA PRO A 30 2.03 -15.53 -7.08
C PRO A 30 1.24 -15.70 -5.78
N GLU A 31 1.92 -15.80 -4.65
CA GLU A 31 1.36 -15.96 -3.30
C GLU A 31 0.53 -14.75 -2.83
N PHE A 32 0.79 -13.56 -3.37
CA PHE A 32 0.10 -12.32 -2.99
C PHE A 32 -1.03 -11.94 -3.93
N LYS A 33 -1.30 -12.74 -4.99
CA LYS A 33 -2.34 -12.42 -5.96
C LYS A 33 -3.73 -12.31 -5.33
N SER A 34 -4.08 -13.18 -4.38
CA SER A 34 -5.37 -13.10 -3.68
C SER A 34 -5.49 -11.82 -2.84
N SER A 35 -4.43 -11.45 -2.12
CA SER A 35 -4.39 -10.23 -1.31
C SER A 35 -4.50 -8.97 -2.18
N TYR A 36 -3.83 -8.96 -3.34
CA TYR A 36 -3.95 -7.87 -4.31
C TYR A 36 -5.34 -7.81 -4.96
N ALA A 37 -5.97 -8.95 -5.25
CA ALA A 37 -7.35 -9.00 -5.74
C ALA A 37 -8.32 -8.45 -4.69
N TRP A 38 -8.13 -8.76 -3.41
CA TRP A 38 -8.88 -8.17 -2.31
C TRP A 38 -8.69 -6.65 -2.24
N MET A 39 -7.45 -6.15 -2.32
CA MET A 39 -7.17 -4.71 -2.35
C MET A 39 -7.82 -4.01 -3.56
N ILE A 40 -7.84 -4.66 -4.74
CA ILE A 40 -8.55 -4.15 -5.92
C ILE A 40 -10.05 -4.06 -5.65
N GLY A 41 -10.64 -5.05 -4.96
CA GLY A 41 -12.03 -5.00 -4.50
C GLY A 41 -12.30 -3.77 -3.62
N GLN A 42 -11.43 -3.54 -2.63
CA GLN A 42 -11.52 -2.39 -1.73
C GLN A 42 -11.34 -1.05 -2.47
N MET A 43 -10.41 -0.98 -3.42
CA MET A 43 -10.27 0.20 -4.29
C MET A 43 -11.55 0.45 -5.09
N LYS A 44 -12.18 -0.60 -5.65
CA LYS A 44 -13.39 -0.46 -6.48
C LYS A 44 -14.59 0.01 -5.67
N GLU A 45 -14.68 -0.40 -4.41
CA GLU A 45 -15.73 0.01 -3.49
C GLU A 45 -15.55 1.46 -3.02
N ARG A 46 -14.31 1.88 -2.77
CA ARG A 46 -14.01 3.13 -2.03
C ARG A 46 -13.54 4.29 -2.91
N LEU A 47 -13.04 4.03 -4.12
CA LEU A 47 -12.59 5.07 -5.05
C LEU A 47 -13.67 5.39 -6.09
N PRO A 48 -14.09 6.66 -6.25
CA PRO A 48 -15.27 7.02 -7.05
C PRO A 48 -15.14 6.71 -8.55
N ASN A 49 -13.93 6.70 -9.09
CA ASN A 49 -13.67 6.60 -10.54
C ASN A 49 -12.89 5.34 -10.95
N TYR A 50 -12.78 4.35 -10.07
CA TYR A 50 -12.00 3.15 -10.34
C TYR A 50 -12.89 1.97 -10.75
N ASP A 51 -12.59 1.39 -11.91
CA ASP A 51 -13.39 0.32 -12.53
C ASP A 51 -12.89 -1.10 -12.21
N GLY A 52 -11.78 -1.24 -11.48
CA GLY A 52 -11.15 -2.54 -11.20
C GLY A 52 -10.16 -3.02 -12.28
N SER A 53 -9.87 -2.22 -13.31
CA SER A 53 -9.09 -2.68 -14.48
C SER A 53 -7.57 -2.67 -14.31
N THR A 54 -7.05 -2.00 -13.28
CA THR A 54 -5.60 -1.83 -13.06
C THR A 54 -5.18 -2.29 -11.69
N TYR A 55 -3.98 -2.85 -11.56
CA TYR A 55 -3.46 -3.18 -10.24
C TYR A 55 -3.10 -1.91 -9.45
N PRO A 56 -3.06 -1.99 -8.11
CA PRO A 56 -2.71 -0.87 -7.25
C PRO A 56 -1.33 -0.30 -7.58
N VAL A 57 -1.22 1.03 -7.62
CA VAL A 57 0.06 1.74 -7.58
C VAL A 57 0.27 2.27 -6.17
N TRP A 58 1.28 1.73 -5.49
CA TRP A 58 1.62 2.12 -4.13
C TRP A 58 2.25 3.52 -4.04
N LEU A 59 1.78 4.25 -3.03
CA LEU A 59 2.14 5.62 -2.68
C LEU A 59 2.55 5.66 -1.21
N TRP A 60 3.47 6.57 -0.89
CA TRP A 60 3.87 6.92 0.45
C TRP A 60 3.31 8.30 0.80
N HIS A 61 2.72 8.43 1.99
CA HIS A 61 2.30 9.72 2.53
C HIS A 61 3.51 10.62 2.84
N LYS A 62 4.54 10.04 3.49
CA LYS A 62 5.81 10.72 3.75
C LYS A 62 6.84 10.43 2.68
N ARG A 63 7.76 11.37 2.46
CA ARG A 63 8.88 11.18 1.53
C ARG A 63 9.79 10.05 2.05
N PRO A 64 10.00 8.97 1.29
CA PRO A 64 10.90 7.91 1.72
C PRO A 64 12.35 8.40 1.86
N ASP A 65 13.08 7.88 2.85
CA ASP A 65 14.53 8.03 2.90
C ASP A 65 15.18 7.16 1.82
N GLN A 66 15.91 7.79 0.91
CA GLN A 66 16.64 7.13 -0.18
C GLN A 66 17.79 6.23 0.30
N ASN A 67 18.21 6.36 1.58
CA ASN A 67 19.20 5.49 2.20
C ASN A 67 18.56 4.31 2.94
N ARG A 68 17.22 4.26 3.06
CA ARG A 68 16.53 3.15 3.72
C ARG A 68 16.74 1.86 2.90
N PRO A 69 17.12 0.74 3.52
CA PRO A 69 17.23 -0.54 2.83
C PRO A 69 15.86 -1.00 2.32
N GLY A 70 15.86 -1.87 1.31
CA GLY A 70 14.63 -2.54 0.83
C GLY A 70 13.75 -1.73 -0.12
N MET A 71 14.05 -0.45 -0.38
CA MET A 71 13.30 0.35 -1.38
C MET A 71 13.54 -0.11 -2.82
N LEU A 72 14.78 -0.45 -3.14
CA LEU A 72 15.22 -1.04 -4.41
C LEU A 72 16.45 -1.92 -4.14
N PRO A 73 16.75 -2.93 -4.98
CA PRO A 73 18.01 -3.66 -4.96
C PRO A 73 19.24 -2.75 -4.87
N LYS A 74 20.18 -3.12 -4.01
CA LYS A 74 21.43 -2.38 -3.77
C LYS A 74 22.16 -2.08 -5.09
N GLY A 75 22.63 -0.85 -5.26
CA GLY A 75 23.31 -0.37 -6.47
C GLY A 75 22.37 -0.02 -7.63
N GLN A 76 21.07 -0.30 -7.53
CA GLN A 76 20.11 0.04 -8.57
C GLN A 76 19.84 1.55 -8.61
N LYS A 77 19.79 2.11 -9.83
CA LYS A 77 19.37 3.50 -10.06
C LYS A 77 17.87 3.62 -9.89
N GLY A 78 17.46 4.47 -8.94
CA GLY A 78 16.07 4.74 -8.62
C GLY A 78 15.68 6.20 -8.78
N VAL A 79 14.38 6.44 -8.72
CA VAL A 79 13.81 7.77 -8.54
C VAL A 79 12.80 7.77 -7.40
N ILE A 80 12.81 8.85 -6.61
CA ILE A 80 11.68 9.25 -5.76
C ILE A 80 10.91 10.31 -6.56
N ILE A 81 9.64 10.04 -6.80
CA ILE A 81 8.75 10.93 -7.54
C ILE A 81 7.81 11.58 -6.51
N THR A 82 7.80 12.91 -6.47
CA THR A 82 6.79 13.69 -5.74
C THR A 82 5.62 13.95 -6.67
N LEU A 83 4.43 13.66 -6.17
CA LEU A 83 3.19 13.68 -6.92
C LEU A 83 2.18 14.62 -6.26
N ASP A 84 1.33 15.26 -7.05
CA ASP A 84 0.08 15.88 -6.59
C ASP A 84 -1.10 15.07 -7.14
N ILE A 85 -1.79 14.37 -6.24
CA ILE A 85 -2.94 13.52 -6.55
C ILE A 85 -4.09 13.96 -5.63
N PRO A 86 -5.31 14.14 -6.14
CA PRO A 86 -6.49 14.39 -5.31
C PRO A 86 -6.62 13.33 -4.21
N GLU A 87 -6.99 13.72 -3.00
CA GLU A 87 -7.05 12.79 -1.87
C GLU A 87 -8.11 11.71 -2.10
N GLU A 88 -9.21 12.07 -2.76
CA GLU A 88 -10.29 11.18 -3.17
C GLU A 88 -9.88 10.09 -4.20
N ASP A 89 -8.72 10.25 -4.84
CA ASP A 89 -8.15 9.27 -5.79
C ASP A 89 -7.13 8.33 -5.12
N ILE A 90 -7.03 8.38 -3.79
CA ILE A 90 -6.10 7.58 -2.97
C ILE A 90 -6.87 6.80 -1.90
N LEU A 91 -6.68 5.48 -1.87
CA LEU A 91 -7.13 4.66 -0.75
C LEU A 91 -5.98 4.49 0.23
N TRP A 92 -6.10 5.14 1.40
CA TRP A 92 -5.12 5.10 2.48
C TRP A 92 -5.30 3.88 3.37
N SER A 93 -4.20 3.24 3.73
CA SER A 93 -4.15 2.08 4.63
C SER A 93 -2.94 2.13 5.55
N CYS A 94 -2.99 1.43 6.68
CA CYS A 94 -1.83 1.22 7.52
C CYS A 94 -0.78 0.38 6.77
N PHE A 95 0.48 0.83 6.79
CA PHE A 95 1.58 0.08 6.17
C PHE A 95 1.81 -1.26 6.87
N ASP A 96 1.83 -1.27 8.20
CA ASP A 96 2.14 -2.47 8.97
C ASP A 96 0.98 -3.47 8.92
N SER A 97 -0.27 -3.02 9.14
CA SER A 97 -1.43 -3.92 9.12
C SER A 97 -1.73 -4.55 7.76
N TRP A 98 -1.21 -3.99 6.66
CA TRP A 98 -1.27 -4.65 5.33
C TRP A 98 -0.63 -6.05 5.33
N HIS A 99 0.37 -6.30 6.20
CA HIS A 99 1.00 -7.60 6.30
C HIS A 99 0.05 -8.70 6.80
N TYR A 100 -1.02 -8.35 7.53
CA TYR A 100 -2.05 -9.32 7.92
C TYR A 100 -2.79 -9.84 6.69
N VAL A 101 -3.09 -8.96 5.73
CA VAL A 101 -3.73 -9.35 4.45
C VAL A 101 -2.79 -10.18 3.58
N LEU A 102 -1.49 -9.85 3.56
CA LEU A 102 -0.49 -10.60 2.80
C LEU A 102 -0.28 -12.01 3.35
N ASN A 103 -0.26 -12.16 4.68
CA ASN A 103 0.00 -13.43 5.34
C ASN A 103 -1.26 -14.24 5.64
N LYS A 104 -2.44 -13.70 5.35
CA LYS A 104 -3.73 -14.29 5.71
C LYS A 104 -3.85 -14.52 7.22
N TRP A 105 -3.63 -13.45 7.98
CA TRP A 105 -3.79 -13.43 9.42
C TRP A 105 -5.06 -12.67 9.81
N LEU A 106 -5.62 -13.05 10.95
CA LEU A 106 -6.72 -12.35 11.60
C LEU A 106 -6.19 -11.04 12.22
N LEU A 107 -6.92 -9.94 12.03
CA LEU A 107 -6.54 -8.62 12.56
C LEU A 107 -7.47 -8.24 13.73
N THR A 108 -6.95 -8.34 14.96
CA THR A 108 -7.65 -8.05 16.23
C THR A 108 -7.06 -6.82 16.92
N GLN A 109 -7.78 -6.22 17.87
CA GLN A 109 -7.26 -5.05 18.61
C GLN A 109 -6.26 -5.44 19.69
N THR A 110 -6.39 -6.65 20.23
CA THR A 110 -5.58 -7.16 21.34
C THR A 110 -5.06 -8.55 21.06
N GLU A 111 -3.99 -8.92 21.78
CA GLU A 111 -3.46 -10.29 21.77
C GLU A 111 -4.47 -11.26 22.40
N GLU A 112 -5.19 -10.83 23.45
CA GLU A 112 -6.18 -11.68 24.13
C GLU A 112 -7.39 -12.02 23.23
N GLU A 113 -7.87 -11.06 22.44
CA GLU A 113 -8.92 -11.30 21.44
C GLU A 113 -8.44 -12.30 20.37
N TYR A 114 -7.20 -12.17 19.92
CA TYR A 114 -6.61 -13.12 18.96
C TYR A 114 -6.54 -14.53 19.55
N ASN A 115 -5.99 -14.68 20.75
CA ASN A 115 -5.82 -15.98 21.40
C ASN A 115 -7.18 -16.66 21.61
N GLN A 116 -8.21 -15.92 22.03
CA GLN A 116 -9.55 -16.46 22.20
C GLN A 116 -10.13 -16.96 20.86
N LEU A 117 -10.00 -16.17 19.78
CA LEU A 117 -10.50 -16.56 18.46
C LEU A 117 -9.69 -17.71 17.83
N GLU A 118 -8.40 -17.81 18.14
CA GLU A 118 -7.56 -18.94 17.74
C GLU A 118 -7.97 -20.24 18.44
N GLU A 119 -8.29 -20.17 19.74
CA GLU A 119 -8.79 -21.32 20.52
C GLU A 119 -10.18 -21.78 20.06
N ASP A 120 -11.10 -20.84 19.84
CA ASP A 120 -12.46 -21.13 19.39
C ASP A 120 -12.51 -21.57 17.91
N GLY A 121 -11.50 -21.13 17.13
CA GLY A 121 -11.42 -21.27 15.69
C GLY A 121 -12.24 -20.20 14.97
N PHE A 122 -11.57 -19.42 14.11
CA PHE A 122 -12.23 -18.45 13.24
C PHE A 122 -12.34 -18.97 11.80
N SER A 123 -13.39 -18.53 11.11
CA SER A 123 -13.64 -18.80 9.70
C SER A 123 -12.81 -17.89 8.78
N GLU A 124 -12.67 -18.30 7.52
CA GLU A 124 -12.05 -17.45 6.49
C GLU A 124 -12.82 -16.14 6.30
N GLU A 125 -14.15 -16.14 6.47
CA GLU A 125 -14.99 -14.95 6.38
C GLU A 125 -14.68 -13.94 7.50
N GLU A 126 -14.57 -14.41 8.74
CA GLU A 126 -14.18 -13.57 9.89
C GLU A 126 -12.80 -12.96 9.67
N MET A 127 -11.83 -13.78 9.24
CA MET A 127 -10.49 -13.30 8.88
C MET A 127 -10.53 -12.21 7.81
N ILE A 128 -11.21 -12.46 6.68
CA ILE A 128 -11.29 -11.49 5.58
C ILE A 128 -12.01 -10.21 6.03
N SER A 129 -13.05 -10.32 6.86
CA SER A 129 -13.79 -9.16 7.37
C SER A 129 -12.91 -8.25 8.23
N SER A 130 -12.03 -8.85 9.05
CA SER A 130 -11.08 -8.14 9.91
C SER A 130 -10.11 -7.27 9.13
N TRP A 131 -9.77 -7.63 7.88
CA TRP A 131 -8.84 -6.87 7.06
C TRP A 131 -9.35 -5.49 6.68
N SER A 132 -10.67 -5.25 6.71
CA SER A 132 -11.20 -3.91 6.45
C SER A 132 -10.72 -2.87 7.47
N ASN A 133 -10.29 -3.31 8.66
CA ASN A 133 -9.75 -2.46 9.73
C ASN A 133 -8.41 -1.79 9.36
N ILE A 134 -7.68 -2.27 8.34
CA ILE A 134 -6.43 -1.60 7.90
C ILE A 134 -6.66 -0.17 7.38
N PHE A 135 -7.91 0.17 7.06
CA PHE A 135 -8.33 1.47 6.56
C PHE A 135 -8.92 2.37 7.66
N ASP A 136 -9.20 1.84 8.86
CA ASP A 136 -9.78 2.60 9.97
C ASP A 136 -8.68 3.02 10.97
N PHE A 137 -8.17 4.24 10.77
CA PHE A 137 -7.11 4.78 11.62
C PHE A 137 -7.56 5.11 13.05
N ASN A 138 -8.86 5.17 13.34
CA ASN A 138 -9.33 5.33 14.72
C ASN A 138 -9.34 3.98 15.43
N TRP A 139 -9.82 2.93 14.75
CA TRP A 139 -9.79 1.56 15.26
C TRP A 139 -8.35 1.07 15.50
N LEU A 140 -7.42 1.41 14.60
CA LEU A 140 -6.00 1.05 14.74
C LEU A 140 -5.35 1.79 15.92
N LYS A 141 -5.71 3.05 16.17
CA LYS A 141 -5.21 3.82 17.32
C LYS A 141 -5.69 3.29 18.67
N SER A 142 -6.83 2.62 18.71
CA SER A 142 -7.36 2.02 19.94
C SER A 142 -6.84 0.61 20.19
N SER A 143 -6.01 0.07 19.31
CA SER A 143 -5.39 -1.25 19.48
C SER A 143 -4.27 -1.20 20.52
N GLU A 144 -3.94 -2.33 21.13
CA GLU A 144 -2.81 -2.44 22.06
C GLU A 144 -1.49 -2.08 21.36
N GLU A 145 -0.68 -1.26 22.05
CA GLU A 145 0.56 -0.71 21.50
C GLU A 145 1.57 -1.82 21.15
N ASP A 146 1.69 -2.83 22.01
CA ASP A 146 2.57 -3.98 21.81
C ASP A 146 2.01 -5.03 20.83
N TRP A 147 0.75 -4.88 20.40
CA TRP A 147 0.08 -5.81 19.48
C TRP A 147 0.15 -5.32 18.02
N ILE A 148 -0.57 -4.23 17.70
CA ILE A 148 -0.55 -3.64 16.36
C ILE A 148 0.48 -2.52 16.26
N GLY A 149 0.59 -1.68 17.29
CA GLY A 149 1.47 -0.50 17.28
C GLY A 149 1.23 0.40 16.07
N PHE A 150 0.11 1.14 16.03
CA PHE A 150 -0.21 1.99 14.89
C PHE A 150 0.53 3.34 14.92
N ASP A 151 1.43 3.54 13.96
CA ASP A 151 2.05 4.85 13.69
C ASP A 151 1.31 5.60 12.56
N PRO A 152 0.57 6.69 12.85
CA PRO A 152 -0.11 7.49 11.83
C PRO A 152 0.86 8.18 10.86
N ASP A 153 2.14 8.31 11.23
CA ASP A 153 3.16 8.83 10.33
C ASP A 153 3.61 7.83 9.28
N TRP A 154 3.32 6.55 9.47
CA TRP A 154 3.75 5.44 8.63
C TRP A 154 2.60 4.75 7.90
N ILE A 155 1.80 5.54 7.18
CA ILE A 155 0.73 5.05 6.31
C ILE A 155 1.16 4.97 4.84
N GLN A 156 0.46 4.12 4.08
CA GLN A 156 0.62 3.96 2.64
C GLN A 156 -0.71 4.14 1.91
N GLY A 157 -0.63 4.57 0.65
CA GLY A 157 -1.79 4.76 -0.20
C GLY A 157 -1.72 3.90 -1.46
N VAL A 158 -2.86 3.64 -2.08
CA VAL A 158 -2.93 3.08 -3.42
C VAL A 158 -3.76 3.97 -4.34
N THR A 159 -3.32 4.09 -5.58
CA THR A 159 -4.05 4.75 -6.66
C THR A 159 -4.05 3.87 -7.92
N PRO A 160 -5.05 3.96 -8.81
CA PRO A 160 -5.11 3.11 -10.01
C PRO A 160 -3.96 3.35 -11.00
N ARG A 161 -3.56 4.62 -11.14
CA ARG A 161 -2.55 5.08 -12.11
C ARG A 161 -1.94 6.41 -11.66
N ILE A 162 -0.75 6.70 -12.17
CA ILE A 162 -0.09 7.99 -12.03
C ILE A 162 0.06 8.59 -13.43
N GLU A 163 -0.49 9.78 -13.63
CA GLU A 163 -0.27 10.55 -14.85
C GLU A 163 0.99 11.40 -14.77
N MET A 164 1.59 11.71 -15.92
CA MET A 164 2.68 12.70 -15.96
C MET A 164 2.24 14.07 -15.44
N LYS A 165 0.96 14.45 -15.58
CA LYS A 165 0.43 15.70 -14.99
C LYS A 165 0.45 15.71 -13.45
N ASN A 166 0.49 14.55 -12.80
CA ASN A 166 0.61 14.46 -11.34
C ASN A 166 2.05 14.70 -10.87
N VAL A 167 3.06 14.60 -11.75
CA VAL A 167 4.47 14.65 -11.35
C VAL A 167 4.91 16.09 -11.09
N ILE A 168 5.29 16.39 -9.85
CA ILE A 168 5.82 17.70 -9.46
C ILE A 168 7.35 17.72 -9.53
N LYS A 169 7.99 16.67 -8.98
CA LYS A 169 9.44 16.62 -8.80
C LYS A 169 9.96 15.19 -8.88
N VAL A 170 11.17 15.03 -9.40
CA VAL A 170 11.84 13.74 -9.49
C VAL A 170 13.27 13.83 -8.95
N ASN A 171 13.57 13.04 -7.92
CA ASN A 171 14.89 12.94 -7.32
C ASN A 171 15.52 11.59 -7.69
N ARG A 172 16.67 11.61 -8.35
CA ARG A 172 17.43 10.40 -8.68
C ARG A 172 18.33 9.99 -7.52
N PHE A 173 18.47 8.68 -7.31
CA PHE A 173 19.39 8.13 -6.31
C PHE A 173 19.95 6.77 -6.76
N ILE A 174 20.93 6.27 -6.02
CA ILE A 174 21.43 4.89 -6.11
C ILE A 174 21.10 4.23 -4.78
N ALA A 175 20.37 3.12 -4.80
CA ALA A 175 20.01 2.39 -3.59
C ALA A 175 21.26 1.84 -2.88
N LYS A 176 21.29 1.96 -1.55
CA LYS A 176 22.42 1.56 -0.70
C LYS A 176 22.32 0.12 -0.19
#